data_AF-A0A4R4BP08-F1
#
_entry.id   AF-A0A4R4BP08-F1
#
_cell.length_a   1.000
_cell.length_b   1.000
_cell.length_c   1.000
_cell.angle_alpha   90.00
_cell.angle_beta   90.00
_cell.angle_gamma   90.00
#
_symmetry.space_group_name_H-M   'P 1'
#
loop_
_entity.id
_entity.type
_entity.pdbx_description
1 polymer ?
#
loop_
_entity_poly.entity_id
_entity_poly.type
_entity_poly.pdbx_seq_one_letter_code
_entity_poly.pdbx_strand_id
1 'polypeptide(L)'
;MDKQTERVIERTWSKETIMQVELGILQNMLASRTEEAVEGAISFARFLSLSGLNNDNYPVFLKMLEIENHWVIDTLVGKKDPFLLLSPIQPNSYLSFTAFKLLTNWHPGGIYPITLSIVLGILQAAYASPKDGYKIYAVSINDVNNLGKHLNKELGQDDPNNRCILDILDKLGSLAGTSNDPDKEQMARQANNIRTYYFDKRKKMEDIIPQVLLVKSDYVAKETAPRMLYVD
;
A
#
# COMPACT_ATOMS: atom_id res chain seq x y z
N MET A 1 -41.34 23.35 -21.72
CA MET A 1 -40.26 23.90 -20.87
C MET A 1 -39.60 25.02 -21.67
N ASP A 2 -39.31 26.17 -21.08
CA ASP A 2 -38.67 27.27 -21.81
C ASP A 2 -37.24 26.85 -22.20
N LYS A 3 -36.83 27.13 -23.45
CA LYS A 3 -35.50 26.77 -23.99
C LYS A 3 -34.37 27.40 -23.19
N GLN A 4 -34.64 28.49 -22.51
CA GLN A 4 -33.69 29.15 -21.61
C GLN A 4 -33.51 28.37 -20.31
N THR A 5 -34.57 27.76 -19.78
CA THR A 5 -34.52 26.87 -18.61
C THR A 5 -33.78 25.56 -18.91
N GLU A 6 -34.03 24.94 -20.07
CA GLU A 6 -33.30 23.73 -20.52
C GLU A 6 -31.79 23.95 -20.60
N ARG A 7 -31.35 25.06 -21.20
CA ARG A 7 -29.93 25.40 -21.31
C ARG A 7 -29.24 25.66 -19.97
N VAL A 8 -29.98 26.18 -18.99
CA VAL A 8 -29.45 26.38 -17.63
C VAL A 8 -29.34 25.04 -16.90
N ILE A 9 -30.34 24.16 -17.05
CA ILE A 9 -30.32 22.80 -16.47
C ILE A 9 -29.16 21.98 -17.06
N GLU A 10 -28.98 21.96 -18.39
CA GLU A 10 -27.90 21.22 -19.04
C GLU A 10 -26.51 21.75 -18.67
N ARG A 11 -26.36 23.07 -18.44
CA ARG A 11 -25.11 23.65 -17.93
C ARG A 11 -24.86 23.33 -16.46
N THR A 12 -25.90 23.17 -15.66
CA THR A 12 -25.78 22.89 -14.22
C THR A 12 -25.52 21.41 -13.97
N TRP A 13 -26.26 20.54 -14.65
CA TRP A 13 -26.16 19.08 -14.57
C TRP A 13 -25.54 18.51 -15.85
N SER A 14 -24.31 18.93 -16.14
CA SER A 14 -23.52 18.29 -17.19
C SER A 14 -23.13 16.87 -16.77
N LYS A 15 -22.72 16.04 -17.73
CA LYS A 15 -22.22 14.69 -17.45
C LYS A 15 -21.04 14.72 -16.49
N GLU A 16 -20.17 15.70 -16.63
CA GLU A 16 -19.00 15.91 -15.78
C GLU A 16 -19.42 16.24 -14.35
N THR A 17 -20.38 17.15 -14.17
CA THR A 17 -20.89 17.49 -12.83
C THR A 17 -21.54 16.28 -12.15
N ILE A 18 -22.36 15.52 -12.90
CA ILE A 18 -22.98 14.29 -12.37
C ILE A 18 -21.90 13.30 -11.94
N MET A 19 -20.90 13.06 -12.79
CA MET A 19 -19.79 12.16 -12.48
C MET A 19 -19.00 12.60 -11.24
N GLN A 20 -18.77 13.91 -11.04
CA GLN A 20 -18.10 14.41 -9.84
C GLN A 20 -18.91 14.17 -8.56
N VAL A 21 -20.24 14.36 -8.64
CA VAL A 21 -21.14 14.07 -7.51
C VAL A 21 -21.14 12.58 -7.20
N GLU A 22 -21.26 11.72 -8.22
CA GLU A 22 -21.20 10.26 -8.07
C GLU A 22 -19.88 9.80 -7.44
N LEU A 23 -18.75 10.34 -7.93
CA LEU A 23 -17.43 10.06 -7.37
C LEU A 23 -17.31 10.51 -5.91
N GLY A 24 -17.86 11.68 -5.56
CA GLY A 24 -17.86 12.16 -4.18
C GLY A 24 -18.67 11.27 -3.24
N ILE A 25 -19.84 10.79 -3.68
CA ILE A 25 -20.66 9.84 -2.93
C ILE A 25 -19.90 8.51 -2.75
N LEU A 26 -19.30 8.00 -3.82
CA LEU A 26 -18.53 6.75 -3.78
C LEU A 26 -17.32 6.87 -2.86
N GLN A 27 -16.59 7.99 -2.87
CA GLN A 27 -15.47 8.22 -1.95
C GLN A 27 -15.91 8.24 -0.49
N ASN A 28 -17.08 8.84 -0.19
CA ASN A 28 -17.64 8.83 1.16
C ASN A 28 -18.03 7.41 1.61
N MET A 29 -18.57 6.59 0.71
CA MET A 29 -18.84 5.17 0.97
C MET A 29 -17.53 4.41 1.23
N LEU A 30 -16.51 4.57 0.37
CA LEU A 30 -15.23 3.88 0.54
C LEU A 30 -14.47 4.28 1.81
N ALA A 31 -14.74 5.47 2.36
CA ALA A 31 -14.19 5.88 3.66
C ALA A 31 -14.66 5.01 4.83
N SER A 32 -15.68 4.16 4.65
CA SER A 32 -16.04 3.06 5.56
C SER A 32 -16.28 3.48 7.02
N ARG A 33 -16.90 4.66 7.22
CA ARG A 33 -17.15 5.26 8.55
C ARG A 33 -18.48 4.85 9.20
N THR A 34 -19.35 4.17 8.44
CA THR A 34 -20.62 3.61 8.91
C THR A 34 -20.74 2.19 8.43
N GLU A 35 -21.60 1.40 9.07
CA GLU A 35 -21.80 -0.01 8.74
C GLU A 35 -22.28 -0.18 7.27
N GLU A 36 -23.18 0.70 6.81
CA GLU A 36 -23.66 0.71 5.42
C GLU A 36 -22.55 1.07 4.43
N ALA A 37 -21.66 1.99 4.82
CA ALA A 37 -20.52 2.37 3.99
C ALA A 37 -19.53 1.20 3.84
N VAL A 38 -19.28 0.47 4.93
CA VAL A 38 -18.45 -0.75 4.93
C VAL A 38 -19.08 -1.82 4.01
N GLU A 39 -20.37 -2.09 4.14
CA GLU A 39 -21.07 -3.07 3.29
C GLU A 39 -21.07 -2.68 1.81
N GLY A 40 -21.23 -1.38 1.52
CA GLY A 40 -21.08 -0.84 0.18
C GLY A 40 -19.66 -0.98 -0.37
N ALA A 41 -18.64 -0.72 0.46
CA ALA A 41 -17.24 -0.89 0.11
C ALA A 41 -16.86 -2.36 -0.12
N ILE A 42 -17.38 -3.29 0.69
CA ILE A 42 -17.25 -4.75 0.50
C ILE A 42 -17.86 -5.15 -0.85
N SER A 43 -19.08 -4.68 -1.15
CA SER A 43 -19.75 -4.97 -2.42
C SER A 43 -18.97 -4.44 -3.63
N PHE A 44 -18.42 -3.23 -3.50
CA PHE A 44 -17.56 -2.63 -4.52
C PHE A 44 -16.24 -3.40 -4.69
N ALA A 45 -15.59 -3.79 -3.59
CA ALA A 45 -14.37 -4.60 -3.61
C ALA A 45 -14.59 -5.94 -4.31
N ARG A 46 -15.72 -6.59 -4.04
CA ARG A 46 -16.13 -7.83 -4.69
C ARG A 46 -16.30 -7.63 -6.20
N PHE A 47 -17.05 -6.60 -6.61
CA PHE A 47 -17.27 -6.30 -8.01
C PHE A 47 -15.95 -5.99 -8.74
N LEU A 48 -15.08 -5.20 -8.12
CA LEU A 48 -13.74 -4.90 -8.64
C LEU A 48 -12.90 -6.17 -8.79
N SER A 49 -12.89 -7.05 -7.78
CA SER A 49 -12.15 -8.32 -7.84
C SER A 49 -12.66 -9.23 -8.97
N LEU A 50 -13.98 -9.28 -9.18
CA LEU A 50 -14.62 -10.02 -10.29
C LEU A 50 -14.31 -9.44 -11.67
N SER A 51 -14.15 -8.12 -11.79
CA SER A 51 -13.78 -7.47 -13.06
C SER A 51 -12.38 -7.86 -13.57
N GLY A 52 -11.54 -8.41 -12.68
CA GLY A 52 -10.17 -8.79 -12.99
C GLY A 52 -9.22 -7.59 -13.03
N LEU A 53 -7.97 -7.81 -12.65
CA LEU A 53 -6.94 -6.78 -12.64
C LEU A 53 -6.35 -6.56 -14.05
N ASN A 54 -6.22 -5.31 -14.47
CA ASN A 54 -5.58 -4.91 -15.72
C ASN A 54 -4.91 -3.52 -15.60
N ASN A 55 -4.27 -3.07 -16.68
CA ASN A 55 -3.53 -1.80 -16.71
C ASN A 55 -4.41 -0.55 -16.57
N ASP A 56 -5.71 -0.65 -16.85
CA ASP A 56 -6.63 0.49 -16.77
C ASP A 56 -7.25 0.64 -15.37
N ASN A 57 -7.41 -0.48 -14.64
CA ASN A 57 -8.11 -0.48 -13.35
C ASN A 57 -7.22 -0.70 -12.11
N TYR A 58 -5.95 -1.07 -12.26
CA TYR A 58 -5.05 -1.25 -11.11
C TYR A 58 -4.94 -0.03 -10.17
N PRO A 59 -5.08 1.24 -10.62
CA PRO A 59 -5.08 2.37 -9.69
C PRO A 59 -6.27 2.32 -8.72
N VAL A 60 -7.39 1.75 -9.14
CA VAL A 60 -8.56 1.54 -8.27
C VAL A 60 -8.27 0.46 -7.24
N PHE A 61 -7.59 -0.63 -7.62
CA PHE A 61 -7.11 -1.64 -6.65
C PHE A 61 -6.20 -1.00 -5.60
N LEU A 62 -5.23 -0.18 -6.01
CA LEU A 62 -4.36 0.55 -5.08
C LEU A 62 -5.14 1.48 -4.16
N LYS A 63 -6.17 2.17 -4.68
CA LYS A 63 -7.02 3.05 -3.88
C LYS A 63 -7.80 2.29 -2.82
N MET A 64 -8.25 1.07 -3.12
CA MET A 64 -8.92 0.20 -2.15
C MET A 64 -7.99 -0.22 -1.00
N LEU A 65 -6.68 -0.32 -1.23
CA LEU A 65 -5.70 -0.62 -0.17
C LEU A 65 -5.53 0.53 0.84
N GLU A 66 -5.93 1.75 0.48
CA GLU A 66 -5.96 2.89 1.41
C GLU A 66 -7.16 2.82 2.37
N ILE A 67 -8.12 1.90 2.15
CA ILE A 67 -9.29 1.75 3.03
C ILE A 67 -8.86 1.04 4.32
N GLU A 68 -9.08 1.71 5.45
CA GLU A 68 -8.78 1.22 6.79
C GLU A 68 -9.86 0.23 7.25
N ASN A 69 -10.06 -0.87 6.52
CA ASN A 69 -11.07 -1.88 6.86
C ASN A 69 -10.71 -3.27 6.32
N HIS A 70 -10.37 -4.21 7.22
CA HIS A 70 -9.91 -5.54 6.81
C HIS A 70 -10.95 -6.35 6.03
N TRP A 71 -12.25 -6.24 6.34
CA TRP A 71 -13.30 -6.97 5.59
C TRP A 71 -13.34 -6.57 4.11
N VAL A 72 -13.10 -5.28 3.82
CA VAL A 72 -13.01 -4.77 2.44
C VAL A 72 -11.78 -5.35 1.74
N ILE A 73 -10.62 -5.38 2.42
CA ILE A 73 -9.38 -5.92 1.86
C ILE A 73 -9.48 -7.43 1.63
N ASP A 74 -10.02 -8.18 2.58
CA ASP A 74 -10.24 -9.62 2.49
C ASP A 74 -11.13 -9.95 1.29
N THR A 75 -12.18 -9.15 1.07
CA THR A 75 -13.08 -9.30 -0.08
C THR A 75 -12.38 -8.99 -1.40
N LEU A 76 -11.53 -7.95 -1.43
CA LEU A 76 -10.77 -7.57 -2.63
C LEU A 76 -9.81 -8.69 -3.06
N VAL A 77 -9.09 -9.27 -2.10
CA VAL A 77 -8.08 -10.32 -2.33
C VAL A 77 -8.73 -11.67 -2.59
N GLY A 78 -9.78 -12.00 -1.82
CA GLY A 78 -10.42 -13.31 -1.85
C GLY A 78 -9.44 -14.43 -1.51
N LYS A 79 -9.37 -15.45 -2.38
CA LYS A 79 -8.50 -16.64 -2.20
C LYS A 79 -7.13 -16.50 -2.87
N LYS A 80 -6.80 -15.33 -3.42
CA LYS A 80 -5.52 -15.10 -4.12
C LYS A 80 -4.39 -14.93 -3.11
N ASP A 81 -3.17 -15.25 -3.52
CA ASP A 81 -1.99 -14.90 -2.73
C ASP A 81 -1.84 -13.37 -2.71
N PRO A 82 -1.84 -12.73 -1.52
CA PRO A 82 -1.67 -11.28 -1.38
C PRO A 82 -0.40 -10.75 -2.07
N PHE A 83 0.72 -11.48 -2.00
CA PHE A 83 1.99 -11.05 -2.61
C PHE A 83 1.90 -10.96 -4.13
N LEU A 84 1.02 -11.75 -4.74
CA LEU A 84 0.89 -11.85 -6.19
C LEU A 84 -0.29 -11.04 -6.74
N LEU A 85 -1.05 -10.34 -5.88
CA LEU A 85 -2.28 -9.64 -6.29
C LEU A 85 -2.03 -8.71 -7.48
N LEU A 86 -0.96 -7.91 -7.44
CA LEU A 86 -0.61 -6.95 -8.49
C LEU A 86 0.47 -7.44 -9.47
N SER A 87 0.88 -8.71 -9.39
CA SER A 87 1.91 -9.30 -10.26
C SER A 87 1.64 -9.21 -11.78
N PRO A 88 0.38 -9.17 -12.28
CA PRO A 88 0.12 -8.95 -13.71
C PRO A 88 0.52 -7.55 -14.22
N ILE A 89 0.70 -6.57 -13.33
CA ILE A 89 1.01 -5.19 -13.71
C ILE A 89 2.53 -5.01 -13.69
N GLN A 90 3.07 -4.47 -14.78
CA GLN A 90 4.49 -4.18 -14.87
C GLN A 90 4.90 -3.12 -13.84
N PRO A 91 6.03 -3.31 -13.14
CA PRO A 91 6.55 -2.32 -12.21
C PRO A 91 6.69 -0.96 -12.88
N ASN A 92 6.16 0.07 -12.22
CA ASN A 92 6.21 1.45 -12.68
C ASN A 92 6.32 2.41 -11.49
N SER A 93 6.65 3.67 -11.77
CA SER A 93 6.89 4.67 -10.72
C SER A 93 5.67 4.90 -9.84
N TYR A 94 4.45 4.83 -10.40
CA TYR A 94 3.21 5.03 -9.66
C TYR A 94 2.91 3.89 -8.68
N LEU A 95 3.16 2.63 -9.07
CA LEU A 95 3.08 1.48 -8.16
C LEU A 95 4.06 1.62 -7.00
N SER A 96 5.34 1.87 -7.28
CA SER A 96 6.38 2.01 -6.26
C SER A 96 6.10 3.19 -5.32
N PHE A 97 5.72 4.33 -5.88
CA PHE A 97 5.34 5.51 -5.11
C PHE A 97 4.17 5.21 -4.17
N THR A 98 3.11 4.57 -4.68
CA THR A 98 1.93 4.26 -3.87
C THR A 98 2.23 3.24 -2.78
N ALA A 99 3.07 2.23 -3.07
CA ALA A 99 3.55 1.27 -2.10
C ALA A 99 4.31 1.96 -0.94
N PHE A 100 5.28 2.83 -1.23
CA PHE A 100 6.00 3.57 -0.18
C PHE A 100 5.14 4.60 0.54
N LYS A 101 4.17 5.22 -0.15
CA LYS A 101 3.18 6.10 0.47
C LYS A 101 2.34 5.35 1.52
N LEU A 102 1.87 4.14 1.20
CA LEU A 102 1.17 3.28 2.16
C LEU A 102 2.07 2.97 3.35
N LEU A 103 3.31 2.50 3.13
CA LEU A 103 4.25 2.25 4.24
C LEU A 103 4.50 3.50 5.08
N THR A 104 4.55 4.68 4.47
CA THR A 104 4.76 5.95 5.19
C THR A 104 3.58 6.29 6.09
N ASN A 105 2.35 6.16 5.58
CA ASN A 105 1.13 6.53 6.29
C ASN A 105 0.85 5.65 7.52
N TRP A 106 1.30 4.40 7.48
CA TRP A 106 0.96 3.41 8.50
C TRP A 106 2.08 3.18 9.50
N HIS A 107 1.72 3.14 10.76
CA HIS A 107 2.60 2.70 11.84
C HIS A 107 2.75 1.17 11.86
N PRO A 108 3.85 0.63 12.42
CA PRO A 108 3.98 -0.81 12.67
C PRO A 108 2.76 -1.37 13.43
N GLY A 109 2.15 -2.43 12.92
CA GLY A 109 0.92 -3.03 13.46
C GLY A 109 -0.40 -2.32 13.08
N GLY A 110 -0.33 -1.08 12.58
CA GLY A 110 -1.51 -0.33 12.11
C GLY A 110 -1.92 -0.66 10.68
N ILE A 111 -0.99 -1.16 9.85
CA ILE A 111 -1.30 -1.70 8.53
C ILE A 111 -1.82 -3.13 8.65
N TYR A 112 -2.96 -3.41 8.03
CA TYR A 112 -3.51 -4.76 7.96
C TYR A 112 -2.49 -5.73 7.31
N PRO A 113 -2.21 -6.92 7.88
CA PRO A 113 -1.16 -7.81 7.38
C PRO A 113 -1.27 -8.18 5.90
N ILE A 114 -2.49 -8.39 5.37
CA ILE A 114 -2.69 -8.69 3.95
C ILE A 114 -2.34 -7.48 3.07
N THR A 115 -2.73 -6.27 3.50
CA THR A 115 -2.33 -5.03 2.81
C THR A 115 -0.81 -4.88 2.79
N LEU A 116 -0.14 -5.17 3.91
CA LEU A 116 1.32 -5.18 3.97
C LEU A 116 1.91 -6.18 2.97
N SER A 117 1.43 -7.42 2.93
CA SER A 117 1.91 -8.43 1.98
C SER A 117 1.74 -8.01 0.51
N ILE A 118 0.63 -7.36 0.16
CA ILE A 118 0.42 -6.81 -1.20
C ILE A 118 1.47 -5.74 -1.51
N VAL A 119 1.66 -4.78 -0.59
CA VAL A 119 2.65 -3.70 -0.74
C VAL A 119 4.07 -4.27 -0.89
N LEU A 120 4.42 -5.28 -0.08
CA LEU A 120 5.70 -5.95 -0.17
C LEU A 120 5.87 -6.71 -1.50
N GLY A 121 4.82 -7.35 -2.01
CA GLY A 121 4.82 -7.97 -3.33
C GLY A 121 5.13 -7.01 -4.48
N ILE A 122 4.53 -5.80 -4.44
CA ILE A 122 4.83 -4.72 -5.42
C ILE A 122 6.32 -4.36 -5.37
N LEU A 123 6.84 -4.11 -4.17
CA LEU A 123 8.22 -3.67 -3.99
C LEU A 123 9.21 -4.79 -4.34
N GLN A 124 8.90 -6.03 -3.99
CA GLN A 124 9.72 -7.19 -4.36
C GLN A 124 9.82 -7.33 -5.88
N ALA A 125 8.71 -7.19 -6.61
CA ALA A 125 8.71 -7.20 -8.07
C ALA A 125 9.51 -6.01 -8.64
N ALA A 126 9.33 -4.81 -8.09
CA ALA A 126 10.02 -3.61 -8.55
C ALA A 126 11.54 -3.66 -8.36
N TYR A 127 12.02 -4.22 -7.24
CA TYR A 127 13.46 -4.27 -6.88
C TYR A 127 14.11 -5.63 -7.10
N ALA A 128 13.44 -6.56 -7.79
CA ALA A 128 14.04 -7.83 -8.23
C ALA A 128 15.37 -7.61 -8.98
N SER A 129 15.40 -6.61 -9.86
CA SER A 129 16.63 -5.98 -10.36
C SER A 129 16.81 -4.64 -9.64
N PRO A 130 17.71 -4.52 -8.65
CA PRO A 130 17.81 -3.30 -7.85
C PRO A 130 18.24 -2.08 -8.66
N LYS A 131 19.07 -2.27 -9.71
CA LYS A 131 19.49 -1.18 -10.59
C LYS A 131 18.35 -0.64 -11.44
N ASP A 132 17.49 -1.51 -11.95
CA ASP A 132 16.36 -1.10 -12.79
C ASP A 132 15.20 -0.58 -11.95
N GLY A 133 14.92 -1.21 -10.80
CA GLY A 133 13.97 -0.70 -9.82
C GLY A 133 14.30 0.72 -9.38
N TYR A 134 15.58 0.99 -9.08
CA TYR A 134 16.02 2.35 -8.70
C TYR A 134 15.87 3.38 -9.84
N LYS A 135 15.98 2.95 -11.12
CA LYS A 135 15.69 3.83 -12.26
C LYS A 135 14.20 4.13 -12.40
N ILE A 136 13.34 3.16 -12.10
CA ILE A 136 11.88 3.34 -12.13
C ILE A 136 11.44 4.27 -11.01
N TYR A 137 11.96 4.06 -9.80
CA TYR A 137 11.67 4.87 -8.62
C TYR A 137 12.94 4.99 -7.76
N ALA A 138 13.46 6.21 -7.64
CA ALA A 138 14.63 6.48 -6.83
C ALA A 138 14.25 6.45 -5.34
N VAL A 139 14.53 5.32 -4.68
CA VAL A 139 14.23 5.10 -3.27
C VAL A 139 15.04 6.06 -2.41
N SER A 140 14.35 6.73 -1.48
CA SER A 140 15.00 7.61 -0.49
C SER A 140 15.38 6.85 0.79
N ILE A 141 16.21 7.46 1.64
CA ILE A 141 16.49 6.96 2.99
C ILE A 141 15.20 6.84 3.82
N ASN A 142 14.27 7.79 3.65
CA ASN A 142 12.99 7.77 4.35
C ASN A 142 12.13 6.56 3.93
N ASP A 143 12.14 6.22 2.64
CA ASP A 143 11.44 5.04 2.12
C ASP A 143 12.01 3.76 2.73
N VAL A 144 13.34 3.65 2.81
CA VAL A 144 14.03 2.51 3.45
C VAL A 144 13.69 2.41 4.94
N ASN A 145 13.61 3.54 5.65
CA ASN A 145 13.20 3.55 7.06
C ASN A 145 11.73 3.14 7.23
N ASN A 146 10.84 3.61 6.35
CA ASN A 146 9.42 3.24 6.37
C ASN A 146 9.18 1.80 5.93
N LEU A 147 10.07 1.19 5.17
CA LEU A 147 10.06 -0.25 4.93
C LEU A 147 10.55 -1.02 6.17
N GLY A 148 11.71 -0.61 6.70
CA GLY A 148 12.36 -1.27 7.84
C GLY A 148 11.55 -1.23 9.14
N LYS A 149 10.72 -0.21 9.36
CA LYS A 149 9.91 -0.08 10.59
C LYS A 149 8.91 -1.23 10.78
N HIS A 150 8.52 -1.90 9.69
CA HIS A 150 7.58 -3.03 9.75
C HIS A 150 8.26 -4.36 10.08
N LEU A 151 9.59 -4.41 10.22
CA LEU A 151 10.29 -5.60 10.70
C LEU A 151 9.90 -5.92 12.15
N ASN A 152 9.47 -7.16 12.37
CA ASN A 152 9.13 -7.64 13.70
C ASN A 152 10.17 -8.68 14.19
N LYS A 153 11.03 -8.28 15.13
CA LYS A 153 12.04 -9.18 15.72
C LYS A 153 11.43 -10.37 16.47
N GLU A 154 10.20 -10.26 16.96
CA GLU A 154 9.53 -11.32 17.74
C GLU A 154 9.11 -12.50 16.85
N LEU A 155 8.75 -12.24 15.58
CA LEU A 155 8.33 -13.27 14.62
C LEU A 155 9.52 -13.97 13.95
N GLY A 156 10.71 -13.40 14.03
CA GLY A 156 11.92 -13.95 13.41
C GLY A 156 11.93 -13.86 11.89
N GLN A 157 13.04 -14.28 11.27
CA GLN A 157 13.29 -14.11 9.83
C GLN A 157 12.40 -15.00 8.94
N ASP A 158 11.84 -16.07 9.50
CA ASP A 158 11.04 -17.05 8.74
C ASP A 158 9.60 -16.57 8.51
N ASP A 159 9.17 -15.52 9.20
CA ASP A 159 7.92 -14.83 8.91
C ASP A 159 7.93 -14.29 7.46
N PRO A 160 6.86 -14.52 6.66
CA PRO A 160 6.83 -14.13 5.26
C PRO A 160 7.07 -12.64 5.01
N ASN A 161 6.52 -11.77 5.87
CA ASN A 161 6.67 -10.32 5.72
C ASN A 161 8.10 -9.90 6.09
N ASN A 162 8.65 -10.40 7.19
CA ASN A 162 10.05 -10.16 7.55
C ASN A 162 11.00 -10.63 6.46
N ARG A 163 10.82 -11.84 5.95
CA ARG A 163 11.64 -12.39 4.86
C ARG A 163 11.60 -11.50 3.63
N CYS A 164 10.42 -11.06 3.21
CA CYS A 164 10.27 -10.19 2.04
C CYS A 164 10.90 -8.82 2.27
N ILE A 165 10.72 -8.20 3.45
CA ILE A 165 11.35 -6.92 3.79
C ILE A 165 12.88 -7.06 3.76
N LEU A 166 13.43 -8.11 4.38
CA LEU A 166 14.86 -8.35 4.43
C LEU A 166 15.46 -8.60 3.05
N ASP A 167 14.75 -9.30 2.16
CA ASP A 167 15.14 -9.50 0.76
C ASP A 167 15.16 -8.17 -0.01
N ILE A 168 14.12 -7.34 0.10
CA ILE A 168 14.09 -6.01 -0.52
C ILE A 168 15.25 -5.14 -0.01
N LEU A 169 15.48 -5.13 1.31
CA LEU A 169 16.60 -4.40 1.92
C LEU A 169 17.97 -4.94 1.45
N ASP A 170 18.10 -6.25 1.18
CA ASP A 170 19.31 -6.83 0.60
C ASP A 170 19.55 -6.34 -0.82
N LYS A 171 18.50 -6.36 -1.66
CA LYS A 171 18.56 -5.83 -3.02
C LYS A 171 18.94 -4.35 -3.04
N LEU A 172 18.30 -3.52 -2.22
CA LEU A 172 18.63 -2.11 -2.10
C LEU A 172 20.05 -1.91 -1.54
N GLY A 173 20.44 -2.69 -0.53
CA GLY A 173 21.78 -2.66 0.06
C GLY A 173 22.90 -3.04 -0.92
N SER A 174 22.61 -3.89 -1.90
CA SER A 174 23.56 -4.28 -2.97
C SER A 174 23.91 -3.13 -3.93
N LEU A 175 23.18 -2.01 -3.88
CA LEU A 175 23.50 -0.81 -4.65
C LEU A 175 24.69 -0.03 -4.08
N ALA A 176 25.14 -0.33 -2.86
CA ALA A 176 26.31 0.31 -2.27
C ALA A 176 27.59 -0.02 -3.08
N GLY A 177 28.41 0.98 -3.33
CA GLY A 177 29.61 0.91 -4.17
C GLY A 177 29.32 0.78 -5.67
N THR A 178 28.07 0.93 -6.11
CA THR A 178 27.69 0.79 -7.54
C THR A 178 27.52 2.13 -8.25
N SER A 179 27.58 3.24 -7.52
CA SER A 179 27.35 4.59 -8.04
C SER A 179 28.24 5.62 -7.35
N ASN A 180 28.47 6.75 -8.02
CA ASN A 180 29.08 7.94 -7.40
C ASN A 180 28.02 8.89 -6.82
N ASP A 181 26.74 8.53 -6.92
CA ASP A 181 25.62 9.28 -6.37
C ASP A 181 25.59 9.13 -4.83
N PRO A 182 25.85 10.21 -4.06
CA PRO A 182 25.90 10.16 -2.61
C PRO A 182 24.58 9.70 -1.98
N ASP A 183 23.43 10.09 -2.53
CA ASP A 183 22.12 9.77 -1.96
C ASP A 183 21.81 8.29 -2.10
N LYS A 184 22.12 7.73 -3.29
CA LYS A 184 22.01 6.29 -3.55
C LYS A 184 22.93 5.48 -2.62
N GLU A 185 24.16 5.94 -2.43
CA GLU A 185 25.12 5.28 -1.53
C GLU A 185 24.67 5.30 -0.07
N GLN A 186 24.16 6.44 0.42
CA GLN A 186 23.65 6.56 1.78
C GLN A 186 22.40 5.70 1.99
N MET A 187 21.47 5.69 1.04
CA MET A 187 20.28 4.84 1.07
C MET A 187 20.65 3.36 1.14
N ALA A 188 21.56 2.90 0.28
CA ALA A 188 22.00 1.50 0.26
C ALA A 188 22.69 1.10 1.57
N ARG A 189 23.53 1.98 2.13
CA ARG A 189 24.13 1.77 3.46
C ARG A 189 23.08 1.70 4.56
N GLN A 190 22.06 2.56 4.52
CA GLN A 190 20.97 2.51 5.50
C GLN A 190 20.22 1.18 5.43
N ALA A 191 19.95 0.66 4.23
CA ALA A 191 19.30 -0.64 4.07
C ALA A 191 20.12 -1.78 4.70
N ASN A 192 21.44 -1.79 4.48
CA ASN A 192 22.35 -2.76 5.11
C ASN A 192 22.44 -2.59 6.64
N ASN A 193 22.42 -1.34 7.14
CA ASN A 193 22.43 -1.06 8.57
C ASN A 193 21.16 -1.60 9.23
N ILE A 194 19.98 -1.32 8.68
CA ILE A 194 18.70 -1.85 9.21
C ILE A 194 18.74 -3.38 9.31
N ARG A 195 19.23 -4.07 8.27
CA ARG A 195 19.39 -5.54 8.31
C ARG A 195 20.34 -5.99 9.41
N THR A 196 21.50 -5.34 9.54
CA THR A 196 22.47 -5.64 10.58
C THR A 196 21.86 -5.48 11.97
N TYR A 197 21.11 -4.39 12.19
CA TYR A 197 20.40 -4.13 13.42
C TYR A 197 19.27 -5.13 13.68
N TYR A 198 18.60 -5.63 12.65
CA TYR A 198 17.58 -6.67 12.79
C TYR A 198 18.18 -7.98 13.31
N PHE A 199 19.27 -8.47 12.71
CA PHE A 199 19.89 -9.74 13.08
C PHE A 199 20.67 -9.70 14.40
N ASP A 200 21.18 -8.52 14.79
CA ASP A 200 21.88 -8.36 16.06
C ASP A 200 20.89 -8.28 17.23
N LYS A 201 20.93 -9.29 18.12
CA LYS A 201 20.09 -9.37 19.32
C LYS A 201 20.42 -8.30 20.37
N ARG A 202 21.62 -7.69 20.31
CA ARG A 202 22.06 -6.67 21.27
C ARG A 202 21.66 -5.26 20.84
N LYS A 203 21.31 -5.08 19.57
CA LYS A 203 20.95 -3.78 19.00
C LYS A 203 19.44 -3.61 18.93
N LYS A 204 18.97 -2.38 19.10
CA LYS A 204 17.55 -2.07 18.99
C LYS A 204 17.24 -1.37 17.68
N MET A 205 16.04 -1.57 17.14
CA MET A 205 15.64 -0.90 15.89
C MET A 205 15.58 0.62 16.04
N GLU A 206 15.29 1.13 17.24
CA GLU A 206 15.24 2.58 17.57
C GLU A 206 16.59 3.29 17.46
N ASP A 207 17.69 2.53 17.47
CA ASP A 207 19.05 3.07 17.31
C ASP A 207 19.38 3.40 15.84
N ILE A 208 18.59 2.90 14.88
CA ILE A 208 18.84 3.05 13.43
C ILE A 208 17.65 3.62 12.65
N ILE A 209 16.42 3.41 13.14
CA ILE A 209 15.19 3.99 12.58
C ILE A 209 14.67 5.02 13.58
N PRO A 210 14.29 6.24 13.13
CA PRO A 210 13.72 7.26 14.01
C PRO A 210 12.57 6.70 14.87
N GLN A 211 12.64 6.93 16.19
CA GLN A 211 11.69 6.35 17.15
C GLN A 211 10.23 6.71 16.86
N VAL A 212 9.98 7.92 16.33
CA VAL A 212 8.66 8.38 15.87
C VAL A 212 8.03 7.44 14.83
N LEU A 213 8.83 6.74 14.02
CA LEU A 213 8.33 5.78 13.03
C LEU A 213 8.03 4.41 13.64
N LEU A 214 8.56 4.09 14.83
CA LEU A 214 8.45 2.77 15.46
C LEU A 214 7.28 2.67 16.46
N VAL A 215 6.49 3.72 16.61
CA VAL A 215 5.28 3.72 17.45
C VAL A 215 4.33 2.62 16.96
N LYS A 216 4.01 1.64 17.81
CA LYS A 216 3.08 0.57 17.46
C LYS A 216 1.64 1.10 17.39
N SER A 217 0.87 0.56 16.46
CA SER A 217 -0.57 0.80 16.32
C SER A 217 -1.31 -0.53 16.17
N ASP A 218 -2.63 -0.48 16.14
CA ASP A 218 -3.51 -1.62 15.97
C ASP A 218 -4.49 -1.30 14.85
N TYR A 219 -4.48 -2.11 13.79
CA TYR A 219 -5.32 -1.90 12.62
C TYR A 219 -6.82 -2.04 12.94
N VAL A 220 -7.19 -2.81 13.97
CA VAL A 220 -8.60 -3.04 14.34
C VAL A 220 -9.18 -1.86 15.12
N ALA A 221 -8.33 -1.05 15.77
CA ALA A 221 -8.76 -0.06 16.75
C ALA A 221 -9.66 1.06 16.19
N LYS A 222 -9.68 1.28 14.87
CA LYS A 222 -10.45 2.33 14.19
C LYS A 222 -11.48 1.81 13.20
N GLU A 223 -11.63 0.49 13.08
CA GLU A 223 -12.48 -0.10 12.06
C GLU A 223 -13.95 -0.10 12.47
N THR A 224 -14.83 0.13 11.48
CA THR A 224 -16.27 -0.10 11.64
C THR A 224 -16.61 -1.48 11.10
N ALA A 225 -17.28 -2.31 11.90
CA ALA A 225 -17.72 -3.63 11.48
C ALA A 225 -18.97 -3.55 10.58
N PRO A 226 -19.13 -4.44 9.58
CA PRO A 226 -20.40 -4.56 8.87
C PRO A 226 -21.46 -5.21 9.78
N ARG A 227 -22.75 -4.95 9.52
CA ARG A 227 -23.83 -5.68 10.22
C ARG A 227 -23.93 -7.11 9.72
N MET A 228 -23.77 -7.29 8.41
CA MET A 228 -23.84 -8.59 7.75
C MET A 228 -22.67 -8.76 6.80
N LEU A 229 -22.05 -9.94 6.86
CA LEU A 229 -21.10 -10.39 5.85
C LEU A 229 -21.87 -11.14 4.76
N TYR A 230 -21.74 -10.68 3.52
CA TYR A 230 -22.24 -11.44 2.38
C TYR A 230 -21.38 -12.71 2.25
N VAL A 231 -21.89 -13.84 2.73
CA VAL A 231 -21.22 -15.14 2.58
C VAL A 231 -21.53 -15.67 1.18
N ASP A 232 -20.49 -16.09 0.46
CA ASP A 232 -20.59 -16.80 -0.82
C ASP A 232 -21.08 -18.25 -0.64
#